data_AF-A0A091T9G8-F1
#
_entry.id   AF-A0A091T9G8-F1
#
_cell.length_a   1.000
_cell.length_b   1.000
_cell.length_c   1.000
_cell.angle_alpha   90.00
_cell.angle_beta   90.00
_cell.angle_gamma   90.00
#
_symmetry.space_group_name_H-M   'P 1'
#
loop_
_entity.id
_entity.type
_entity.pdbx_description
1 polymer ?
#
loop_
_entity_poly.entity_id
_entity_poly.type
_entity_poly.pdbx_seq_one_letter_code
_entity_poly.pdbx_strand_id
1 'polypeptide(L)' 'FADRGNKTAQVVDTDGKTYAVVFATRMKDGKTLHALRLYS' A
#
# COMPACT_ATOMS: atom_id res chain seq x y z
N PHE A 1 6.11 18.03 6.65
CA PHE A 1 6.27 17.44 5.30
C PHE A 1 6.41 15.94 5.47
N ALA A 2 5.38 15.18 5.08
CA ALA A 2 5.27 13.77 5.46
C ALA A 2 6.41 12.93 4.87
N ASP A 3 6.92 12.00 5.68
CA ASP A 3 7.87 10.93 5.37
C ASP A 3 7.42 10.14 4.13
N ARG A 4 7.74 10.69 2.94
CA ARG A 4 7.47 10.13 1.62
C ARG A 4 8.54 9.09 1.24
N GLY A 5 9.19 8.46 2.23
CA GLY A 5 10.18 7.41 2.00
C GLY A 5 9.60 6.34 1.10
N ASN A 6 10.12 6.28 -0.14
CA ASN A 6 9.78 5.37 -1.25
C ASN A 6 8.71 4.33 -0.90
N LYS A 7 7.45 4.78 -0.94
CA LYS A 7 6.27 3.95 -0.67
C LYS A 7 5.44 3.91 -1.94
N THR A 8 5.18 2.71 -2.45
CA THR A 8 4.22 2.50 -3.53
C THR A 8 2.97 1.84 -2.97
N ALA A 9 1.83 2.13 -3.60
CA ALA A 9 0.57 1.47 -3.32
C ALA A 9 -0.11 1.17 -4.64
N GLN A 10 -0.54 -0.08 -4.82
CA GLN A 10 -1.26 -0.55 -5.99
C GLN A 10 -2.59 -1.14 -5.53
N VAL A 11 -3.68 -0.69 -6.13
CA VAL A 11 -4.98 -1.32 -5.97
C VAL A 11 -4.95 -2.64 -6.73
N VAL A 12 -5.27 -3.73 -6.03
CA VAL A 12 -5.31 -5.08 -6.59
C VAL A 12 -6.75 -5.49 -6.91
N ASP A 13 -7.69 -5.13 -6.03
CA ASP A 13 -9.13 -5.35 -6.26
C ASP A 13 -9.95 -4.28 -5.55
N THR A 14 -11.13 -3.96 -6.09
CA THR A 14 -12.12 -3.07 -5.48
C THR A 14 -13.46 -3.19 -6.20
N ASP A 15 -14.56 -3.11 -5.45
CA ASP A 15 -15.90 -2.91 -6.03
C ASP A 15 -16.22 -1.43 -6.35
N GLY A 16 -15.27 -0.52 -6.08
CA GLY A 16 -15.42 0.92 -6.23
C GLY A 16 -16.34 1.58 -5.21
N LYS A 17 -16.81 0.86 -4.18
CA LYS A 17 -17.82 1.38 -3.25
C LYS A 17 -17.62 0.96 -1.79
N THR A 18 -17.50 -0.33 -1.52
CA THR A 18 -17.54 -0.90 -0.17
C THR A 18 -16.25 -1.57 0.24
N TYR A 19 -15.32 -1.83 -0.69
CA TYR A 19 -14.02 -2.34 -0.30
C TYR A 19 -12.91 -2.03 -1.31
N ALA A 20 -11.68 -2.07 -0.83
CA ALA A 20 -10.48 -2.08 -1.67
C ALA A 20 -9.38 -2.94 -1.04
N VAL A 21 -8.73 -3.75 -1.87
CA VAL A 21 -7.51 -4.49 -1.53
C VAL A 21 -6.33 -3.76 -2.15
N VAL A 22 -5.39 -3.34 -1.30
CA VAL A 22 -4.21 -2.57 -1.70
C VAL A 22 -2.95 -3.33 -1.34
N PHE A 23 -2.08 -3.53 -2.33
CA PHE A 23 -0.72 -3.98 -2.11
C PHE A 23 0.19 -2.76 -1.96
N ALA A 24 0.79 -2.63 -0.78
CA ALA A 24 1.71 -1.55 -0.46
C ALA A 24 3.14 -2.08 -0.36
N THR A 25 4.08 -1.35 -0.94
CA THR A 25 5.51 -1.57 -0.71
C THR A 25 6.12 -0.33 -0.09
N ARG A 26 7.08 -0.53 0.81
CA ARG A 26 7.86 0.57 1.40
C ARG A 26 9.32 0.14 1.51
N MET A 27 10.22 0.99 1.03
CA MET A 27 11.65 0.86 1.35
C MET A 27 11.91 1.47 2.74
N LYS A 28 12.49 0.70 3.63
CA LYS A 28 12.94 1.16 4.95
C LYS A 28 14.27 0.51 5.28
N ASP A 29 15.28 1.32 5.60
CA ASP A 29 16.62 0.87 6.02
C ASP A 29 17.27 -0.12 5.02
N GLY A 30 17.14 0.16 3.72
CA GLY A 30 17.67 -0.70 2.64
C GLY A 30 16.90 -2.00 2.39
N LYS A 31 15.79 -2.24 3.10
CA LYS A 31 14.92 -3.40 2.92
C LYS A 31 13.58 -2.98 2.33
N THR A 32 13.06 -3.78 1.41
CA THR A 32 11.69 -3.64 0.91
C THR A 32 10.74 -4.40 1.81
N LEU A 33 9.75 -3.69 2.36
CA LEU A 33 8.66 -4.25 3.12
C LEU A 33 7.42 -4.32 2.23
N HIS A 34 6.68 -5.42 2.33
CA HIS A 34 5.44 -5.66 1.61
C HIS A 34 4.28 -5.78 2.60
N ALA A 35 3.12 -5.21 2.26
CA ALA A 35 1.91 -5.34 3.04
C ALA A 35 0.70 -5.44 2.12
N LEU A 36 -0.19 -6.38 2.44
CA LEU A 36 -1.53 -6.41 1.87
C LEU A 36 -2.50 -5.77 2.87
N ARG A 37 -3.32 -4.83 2.39
CA ARG A 37 -4.29 -4.11 3.22
C ARG A 37 -5.68 -4.22 2.63
N LEU A 38 -6.64 -4.57 3.47
CA LEU A 38 -8.07 -4.50 3.16
C LEU A 38 -8.64 -3.21 3.75
N TYR A 39 -9.37 -2.48 2.92
CA TYR A 39 -10.18 -1.34 3.30
C TYR A 39 -11.65 -1.73 3.09
N SER A 40 -12.52 -1.43 4.05
CA SER A 40 -13.97 -1.61 3.97
C SER A 40 -14.69 -0.40 4.53
#